data_AF-A0A858R4R2-F1
#
_entry.id   AF-A0A858R4R2-F1
#
_cell.length_a   1.000
_cell.length_b   1.000
_cell.length_c   1.000
_cell.angle_alpha   90.00
_cell.angle_beta   90.00
_cell.angle_gamma   90.00
#
_symmetry.space_group_name_H-M   'P 1'
#
loop_
_entity.id
_entity.type
_entity.pdbx_description
1 polymer ?
#
loop_
_entity_poly.entity_id
_entity_poly.type
_entity_poly.pdbx_seq_one_letter_code
_entity_poly.pdbx_strand_id
1 'polypeptide(L)'
;MGRGARRLLAALATAVALAAAPPVLAKPQRVVSLNLCTDQVAVLLLPRERIAALSFLALDRELSAVADSAAGLPTVQGMAEEILPLQPDLVLAGSFTTRPTVALLRARGIKVLELGLADDFDAIRAQLRQVADALGSGSGRRPC
;
A
#
# COMPACT_ATOMS: atom_id res chain seq x y z
N MET A 1 52.43 6.06 -31.49
CA MET A 1 51.28 6.99 -31.34
C MET A 1 50.01 6.16 -31.09
N GLY A 2 49.66 5.84 -29.84
CA GLY A 2 48.57 4.86 -29.61
C GLY A 2 48.19 4.53 -28.16
N ARG A 3 48.70 5.26 -27.17
CA ARG A 3 48.35 5.04 -25.74
C ARG A 3 47.31 6.04 -25.21
N GLY A 4 47.08 7.17 -25.90
CA GLY A 4 46.12 8.21 -25.50
C GLY A 4 44.65 7.86 -25.79
N ALA A 5 44.37 7.30 -26.97
CA ALA A 5 43.00 6.95 -27.39
C ALA A 5 42.37 5.85 -26.51
N ARG A 6 43.18 4.89 -26.04
CA ARG A 6 42.73 3.81 -25.15
C ARG A 6 42.37 4.29 -23.73
N ARG A 7 42.98 5.37 -23.24
CA ARG A 7 42.67 5.93 -21.91
C ARG A 7 41.41 6.79 -21.93
N LEU A 8 41.15 7.50 -23.03
CA LEU A 8 39.93 8.29 -23.21
C LEU A 8 38.67 7.40 -23.37
N LEU A 9 38.77 6.27 -24.07
CA LEU A 9 37.66 5.32 -24.21
C LEU A 9 37.31 4.59 -22.90
N ALA A 10 38.30 4.34 -22.04
CA ALA A 10 38.07 3.70 -20.74
C ALA A 10 37.39 4.63 -19.72
N ALA A 11 37.63 5.95 -19.81
CA ALA A 11 37.03 6.95 -18.92
C ALA A 11 35.56 7.27 -19.27
N LEU A 12 35.18 7.18 -20.56
CA LEU A 12 33.77 7.35 -20.98
C LEU A 12 32.90 6.12 -20.68
N ALA A 13 33.49 4.92 -20.62
CA ALA A 13 32.74 3.69 -20.30
C ALA A 13 32.36 3.59 -18.81
N THR A 14 33.05 4.29 -17.91
CA THR A 14 32.77 4.27 -16.46
C THR A 14 31.69 5.26 -16.04
N ALA A 15 31.36 6.26 -16.87
CA ALA A 15 30.33 7.27 -16.55
C ALA A 15 28.89 6.82 -16.88
N VAL A 16 28.72 5.78 -17.72
CA VAL A 16 27.39 5.30 -18.18
C VAL A 16 26.85 4.15 -17.33
N ALA A 17 27.59 3.69 -16.32
CA ALA A 17 27.16 2.58 -15.46
C ALA A 17 26.35 3.00 -14.22
N LEU A 18 26.23 4.31 -13.93
CA LEU A 18 25.61 4.80 -12.68
C LEU A 18 24.11 5.13 -12.78
N ALA A 19 23.48 4.97 -13.94
CA ALA A 19 22.13 5.50 -14.19
C ALA A 19 20.99 4.46 -14.23
N ALA A 20 21.27 3.17 -14.00
CA ALA A 20 20.26 2.11 -14.10
C ALA A 20 19.81 1.58 -12.74
N ALA A 21 19.59 2.46 -11.75
CA ALA A 21 18.80 2.06 -10.58
C ALA A 21 17.35 1.84 -11.05
N PRO A 22 16.73 0.67 -10.80
CA PRO A 22 15.34 0.47 -11.15
C PRO A 22 14.50 1.54 -10.43
N PRO A 23 13.45 2.08 -11.07
CA PRO A 23 12.57 3.03 -10.40
C PRO A 23 12.03 2.37 -9.13
N VAL A 24 12.44 2.90 -7.98
CA VAL A 24 11.84 2.52 -6.70
C VAL A 24 10.40 3.01 -6.77
N LEU A 25 9.46 2.11 -7.03
CA LEU A 25 8.04 2.39 -6.90
C LEU A 25 7.83 2.95 -5.49
N ALA A 26 7.47 4.23 -5.40
CA ALA A 26 7.25 4.89 -4.13
C ALA A 26 6.15 4.13 -3.38
N LYS A 27 6.48 3.68 -2.16
CA LYS A 27 5.52 3.00 -1.30
C LYS A 27 4.40 4.00 -0.96
N PRO A 28 3.12 3.58 -0.89
CA PRO A 28 2.03 4.49 -0.55
C PRO A 28 2.25 5.08 0.85
N GLN A 29 2.13 6.39 0.99
CA GLN A 29 2.37 7.13 2.23
C GLN A 29 1.08 7.52 2.94
N ARG A 30 -0.08 7.42 2.29
CA ARG A 30 -1.39 7.81 2.84
C ARG A 30 -2.43 6.76 2.51
N VAL A 31 -2.48 5.70 3.31
CA VAL A 31 -3.35 4.55 3.09
C VAL A 31 -4.67 4.71 3.83
N VAL A 32 -5.80 4.51 3.14
CA VAL A 32 -7.11 4.33 3.76
C VAL A 32 -7.56 2.89 3.57
N SER A 33 -8.05 2.26 4.62
CA SER A 33 -8.66 0.92 4.55
C SER A 33 -10.15 1.01 4.84
N LEU A 34 -10.97 0.30 4.04
CA LEU A 34 -12.43 0.25 4.10
C LEU A 34 -12.94 -1.16 4.36
N ASN A 35 -12.07 -2.04 4.89
CA ASN A 35 -12.36 -3.45 5.09
C ASN A 35 -11.61 -3.98 6.31
N LEU A 36 -12.30 -4.74 7.17
CA LEU A 36 -11.77 -5.28 8.43
C LEU A 36 -10.49 -6.10 8.26
N CYS A 37 -10.40 -6.94 7.23
CA CYS A 37 -9.22 -7.77 6.99
C CYS A 37 -8.03 -6.89 6.60
N THR A 38 -8.25 -5.89 5.75
CA THR A 38 -7.18 -4.96 5.34
C THR A 38 -6.82 -3.96 6.42
N ASP A 39 -7.72 -3.64 7.36
CA ASP A 39 -7.39 -2.84 8.54
C ASP A 39 -6.32 -3.52 9.38
N GLN A 40 -6.55 -4.81 9.67
CA GLN A 40 -5.62 -5.62 10.46
C GLN A 40 -4.25 -5.73 9.77
N VAL A 41 -4.23 -5.97 8.46
CA VAL A 41 -2.98 -6.02 7.69
C VAL A 41 -2.28 -4.66 7.66
N ALA A 42 -3.01 -3.57 7.47
CA ALA A 42 -2.44 -2.22 7.46
C ALA A 42 -1.79 -1.88 8.81
N VAL A 43 -2.46 -2.14 9.93
CA VAL A 43 -1.92 -1.90 11.28
C VAL A 43 -0.68 -2.75 11.56
N LEU A 44 -0.64 -4.00 11.09
CA LEU A 44 0.50 -4.89 11.31
C LEU A 44 1.72 -4.54 10.44
N LEU A 45 1.51 -4.04 9.23
CA LEU A 45 2.59 -3.84 8.26
C LEU A 45 3.09 -2.40 8.16
N LEU A 46 2.22 -1.42 8.39
CA LEU A 46 2.54 0.00 8.21
C LEU A 46 2.93 0.67 9.54
N PRO A 47 3.83 1.67 9.49
CA PRO A 47 3.92 2.64 10.58
C PRO A 47 2.63 3.48 10.62
N ARG A 48 2.24 3.94 11.81
CA ARG A 48 0.94 4.62 12.05
C ARG A 48 0.75 5.86 11.18
N GLU A 49 1.82 6.58 10.88
CA GLU A 49 1.81 7.82 10.11
C GLU A 49 1.43 7.58 8.63
N ARG A 50 1.57 6.35 8.14
CA ARG A 50 1.16 5.95 6.80
C ARG A 50 -0.31 5.53 6.71
N ILE A 51 -1.00 5.42 7.84
CA ILE A 51 -2.43 5.08 7.92
C ILE A 51 -3.22 6.38 8.06
N ALA A 52 -3.87 6.79 6.98
CA ALA A 52 -4.71 7.98 6.97
C ALA A 52 -6.08 7.73 7.63
N ALA A 53 -6.68 6.56 7.41
CA ALA A 53 -7.84 6.08 8.16
C ALA A 53 -8.03 4.57 8.00
N LEU A 54 -8.72 3.97 8.96
CA LEU A 54 -9.18 2.58 8.91
C LEU A 54 -10.71 2.53 8.78
N SER A 55 -11.28 1.35 8.53
CA SER A 55 -12.73 1.22 8.61
C SER A 55 -13.20 1.38 10.05
N PHE A 56 -14.46 1.78 10.25
CA PHE A 56 -15.07 1.86 11.57
C PHE A 56 -15.00 0.53 12.36
N LEU A 57 -14.86 -0.61 11.67
CA LEU A 57 -14.75 -1.94 12.28
C LEU A 57 -13.39 -2.16 12.96
N ALA A 58 -12.36 -1.39 12.61
CA ALA A 58 -11.00 -1.61 13.11
C ALA A 58 -10.88 -1.45 14.64
N LEU A 59 -11.76 -0.66 15.25
CA LEU A 59 -11.78 -0.38 16.68
C LEU A 59 -12.75 -1.27 17.48
N ASP A 60 -13.52 -2.13 16.79
CA ASP A 60 -14.42 -3.07 17.44
C ASP A 60 -13.62 -4.24 18.02
N ARG A 61 -13.64 -4.39 19.36
CA ARG A 61 -12.88 -5.44 20.06
C ARG A 61 -13.42 -6.84 19.85
N GLU A 62 -14.68 -6.99 19.45
CA GLU A 62 -15.28 -8.30 19.15
C GLU A 62 -14.93 -8.76 17.72
N LEU A 63 -14.67 -7.81 16.81
CA LEU A 63 -14.42 -8.10 15.40
C LEU A 63 -12.95 -7.97 14.98
N SER A 64 -12.18 -7.08 15.62
CA SER A 64 -10.84 -6.69 15.19
C SER A 64 -9.76 -7.15 16.19
N ALA A 65 -8.88 -8.03 15.72
CA ALA A 65 -7.71 -8.47 16.50
C ALA A 65 -6.68 -7.34 16.73
N VAL A 66 -6.82 -6.20 16.03
CA VAL A 66 -5.92 -5.05 16.17
C VAL A 66 -6.58 -3.87 16.87
N ALA A 67 -7.76 -4.02 17.49
CA ALA A 67 -8.50 -2.91 18.09
C ALA A 67 -7.66 -2.06 19.06
N ASP A 68 -6.87 -2.72 19.92
CA ASP A 68 -5.94 -2.02 20.82
C ASP A 68 -4.84 -1.27 20.08
N SER A 69 -4.19 -1.94 19.12
CA SER A 69 -3.12 -1.34 18.30
C SER A 69 -3.64 -0.23 17.38
N ALA A 70 -4.92 -0.28 17.00
CA ALA A 70 -5.59 0.70 16.15
C ALA A 70 -6.12 1.91 16.93
N ALA A 71 -6.19 1.82 18.26
CA ALA A 71 -6.71 2.90 19.10
C ALA A 71 -6.05 4.25 18.77
N GLY A 72 -6.87 5.28 18.60
CA GLY A 72 -6.44 6.63 18.24
C GLY A 72 -6.11 6.85 16.75
N LEU A 73 -6.21 5.84 15.89
CA LEU A 73 -6.18 6.05 14.43
C LEU A 73 -7.54 6.59 13.95
N PRO A 74 -7.58 7.45 12.93
CA PRO A 74 -8.83 7.90 12.32
C PRO A 74 -9.62 6.72 11.73
N THR A 75 -10.95 6.78 11.80
CA THR A 75 -11.84 5.80 11.18
C THR A 75 -12.84 6.45 10.23
N VAL A 76 -13.25 5.71 9.20
CA VAL A 76 -14.26 6.13 8.21
C VAL A 76 -15.38 5.09 8.08
N GLN A 77 -16.57 5.55 7.69
CA GLN A 77 -17.74 4.73 7.38
C GLN A 77 -17.74 4.20 5.93
N GLY A 78 -16.82 4.68 5.09
CA GLY A 78 -16.69 4.26 3.69
C GLY A 78 -17.39 5.19 2.70
N MET A 79 -17.66 6.43 3.11
CA MET A 79 -18.19 7.47 2.24
C MET A 79 -17.06 8.21 1.52
N ALA A 80 -17.21 8.50 0.23
CA ALA A 80 -16.18 9.18 -0.54
C ALA A 80 -15.88 10.59 0.00
N GLU A 81 -16.89 11.26 0.55
CA GLU A 81 -16.81 12.58 1.17
C GLU A 81 -15.92 12.59 2.42
N GLU A 82 -15.84 11.47 3.14
CA GLU A 82 -14.92 11.28 4.25
C GLU A 82 -13.49 10.99 3.78
N ILE A 83 -13.37 10.25 2.66
CA ILE A 83 -12.10 9.71 2.19
C ILE A 83 -11.32 10.72 1.34
N LEU A 84 -11.99 11.46 0.45
CA LEU A 84 -11.34 12.40 -0.47
C LEU A 84 -10.53 13.51 0.25
N PRO A 85 -11.02 14.12 1.35
CA PRO A 85 -10.25 15.12 2.11
C PRO A 85 -8.96 14.57 2.73
N LEU A 86 -8.90 13.25 2.98
CA LEU A 86 -7.70 12.59 3.52
C LEU A 86 -6.57 12.48 2.49
N GLN A 87 -6.84 12.78 1.21
CA GLN A 87 -5.88 12.71 0.12
C GLN A 87 -5.09 11.38 0.12
N PRO A 88 -5.78 10.23 0.05
CA PRO A 88 -5.11 8.95 0.04
C PRO A 88 -4.39 8.71 -1.28
N ASP A 89 -3.23 8.05 -1.20
CA ASP A 89 -2.52 7.54 -2.38
C ASP A 89 -2.76 6.04 -2.62
N LEU A 90 -3.40 5.36 -1.66
CA LEU A 90 -3.93 4.01 -1.80
C LEU A 90 -5.18 3.83 -0.93
N VAL A 91 -6.22 3.24 -1.51
CA VAL A 91 -7.40 2.78 -0.78
C VAL A 91 -7.51 1.26 -0.88
N LEU A 92 -7.65 0.58 0.26
CA LEU A 92 -7.93 -0.85 0.36
C LEU A 92 -9.43 -1.04 0.55
N ALA A 93 -10.07 -1.80 -0.34
CA ALA A 93 -11.51 -2.05 -0.32
C ALA A 93 -11.78 -3.55 -0.45
N GLY A 94 -12.91 -4.00 0.10
CA GLY A 94 -13.47 -5.33 -0.17
C GLY A 94 -14.54 -5.28 -1.26
N SER A 95 -14.91 -6.44 -1.78
CA SER A 95 -15.97 -6.57 -2.81
C SER A 95 -17.34 -6.06 -2.37
N PHE A 96 -17.58 -5.98 -1.06
CA PHE A 96 -18.80 -5.44 -0.45
C PHE A 96 -18.65 -4.00 0.03
N THR A 97 -17.47 -3.39 -0.13
CA THR A 97 -17.32 -1.95 0.07
C THR A 97 -18.19 -1.21 -0.94
N THR A 98 -18.71 -0.05 -0.56
CA THR A 98 -19.64 0.79 -1.34
C THR A 98 -19.14 1.01 -2.78
N ARG A 99 -19.74 0.30 -3.75
CA ARG A 99 -19.40 0.40 -5.18
C ARG A 99 -19.40 1.86 -5.70
N PRO A 100 -20.33 2.75 -5.30
CA PRO A 100 -20.29 4.15 -5.68
C PRO A 100 -19.03 4.87 -5.18
N THR A 101 -18.61 4.61 -3.94
CA THR A 101 -17.39 5.18 -3.37
C THR A 101 -16.17 4.74 -4.16
N VAL A 102 -16.03 3.44 -4.43
CA VAL A 102 -14.92 2.91 -5.22
C VAL A 102 -14.86 3.54 -6.62
N ALA A 103 -16.02 3.67 -7.28
CA ALA A 103 -16.11 4.30 -8.60
C ALA A 103 -15.68 5.77 -8.58
N LEU A 104 -16.14 6.54 -7.58
CA LEU A 104 -15.78 7.95 -7.44
C LEU A 104 -14.29 8.14 -7.11
N LEU A 105 -13.73 7.33 -6.21
CA LEU A 105 -12.30 7.37 -5.89
C LEU A 105 -11.44 7.11 -7.14
N ARG A 106 -11.78 6.07 -7.92
CA ARG A 106 -11.10 5.76 -9.19
C ARG A 106 -11.24 6.90 -10.20
N ALA A 107 -12.43 7.51 -10.32
CA ALA A 107 -12.65 8.66 -11.20
C ALA A 107 -11.83 9.90 -10.80
N ARG A 108 -11.41 10.00 -9.53
CA ARG A 108 -10.49 11.04 -9.04
C ARG A 108 -9.02 10.64 -9.13
N GLY A 109 -8.70 9.53 -9.80
CA GLY A 109 -7.32 9.07 -9.99
C GLY A 109 -6.70 8.40 -8.76
N ILE A 110 -7.49 8.12 -7.72
CA ILE A 110 -7.01 7.43 -6.52
C ILE A 110 -6.86 5.94 -6.83
N LYS A 111 -5.71 5.37 -6.45
CA LYS A 111 -5.46 3.94 -6.58
C LYS A 111 -6.32 3.18 -5.57
N VAL A 112 -7.16 2.27 -6.07
CA VAL A 112 -7.99 1.39 -5.24
C VAL A 112 -7.62 -0.06 -5.49
N LEU A 113 -7.13 -0.72 -4.44
CA LEU A 113 -7.00 -2.18 -4.41
C LEU A 113 -8.29 -2.76 -3.85
N GLU A 114 -9.03 -3.46 -4.70
CA GLU A 114 -10.30 -4.09 -4.33
C GLU A 114 -10.10 -5.61 -4.23
N LEU A 115 -10.43 -6.18 -3.08
CA LEU A 115 -10.25 -7.58 -2.78
C LEU A 115 -11.56 -8.36 -2.97
N GLY A 116 -11.45 -9.50 -3.65
CA GLY A 116 -12.49 -10.51 -3.79
C GLY A 116 -12.88 -11.16 -2.46
N LEU A 117 -13.89 -12.01 -2.50
CA LEU A 117 -14.00 -13.07 -1.50
C LEU A 117 -12.83 -14.05 -1.66
N ALA A 118 -12.46 -14.71 -0.56
CA ALA A 118 -11.49 -15.80 -0.56
C ALA A 118 -12.19 -17.06 -0.06
N ASP A 119 -12.27 -18.07 -0.91
CA ASP A 119 -13.05 -19.29 -0.64
C ASP A 119 -12.22 -20.40 0.02
N ASP A 120 -10.89 -20.24 0.07
CA ASP A 120 -9.96 -21.18 0.69
C ASP A 120 -8.72 -20.48 1.26
N PHE A 121 -7.88 -21.24 1.97
CA PHE A 121 -6.67 -20.71 2.60
C PHE A 121 -5.58 -20.27 1.60
N ASP A 122 -5.54 -20.83 0.40
CA ASP A 122 -4.59 -20.42 -0.63
C ASP A 122 -4.96 -19.06 -1.22
N ALA A 123 -6.25 -18.83 -1.46
CA ALA A 123 -6.81 -17.55 -1.84
C ALA A 123 -6.55 -16.50 -0.76
N ILE A 124 -6.76 -16.83 0.52
CA ILE A 124 -6.43 -15.93 1.64
C ILE A 124 -4.93 -15.55 1.60
N ARG A 125 -4.03 -16.53 1.47
CA ARG A 125 -2.59 -16.28 1.37
C ARG A 125 -2.23 -15.40 0.17
N ALA A 126 -2.85 -15.64 -0.98
CA ALA A 126 -2.64 -14.85 -2.18
C ALA A 126 -3.07 -13.38 -1.99
N GLN A 127 -4.25 -13.16 -1.41
CA GLN A 127 -4.75 -11.81 -1.12
C GLN A 127 -3.88 -11.08 -0.11
N LEU A 128 -3.41 -11.75 0.95
CA LEU A 128 -2.49 -11.16 1.92
C LEU A 128 -1.18 -10.69 1.25
N ARG A 129 -0.63 -11.48 0.32
CA ARG A 129 0.55 -11.07 -0.46
C ARG A 129 0.25 -9.88 -1.35
N GLN A 130 -0.89 -9.90 -2.05
CA GLN A 130 -1.33 -8.78 -2.90
C GLN A 130 -1.47 -7.47 -2.10
N VAL A 131 -2.01 -7.52 -0.89
CA VAL A 131 -2.08 -6.36 0.02
C VAL A 131 -0.68 -5.95 0.46
N ALA A 132 0.15 -6.89 0.92
CA ALA A 132 1.52 -6.59 1.36
C ALA A 132 2.36 -5.93 0.25
N ASP A 133 2.22 -6.40 -1.00
CA ASP A 133 2.88 -5.83 -2.18
C ASP A 133 2.35 -4.42 -2.47
N ALA A 134 1.03 -4.23 -2.44
CA ALA A 134 0.43 -2.91 -2.64
C ALA A 134 0.87 -1.89 -1.58
N LEU A 135 1.08 -2.34 -0.34
CA LEU A 135 1.61 -1.54 0.77
C LEU A 135 3.13 -1.29 0.68
N GLY A 136 3.83 -1.92 -0.28
CA GLY A 136 5.28 -1.85 -0.41
C GLY A 136 6.02 -2.58 0.72
N SER A 137 5.39 -3.57 1.34
CA SER A 137 5.92 -4.37 2.46
C SER A 137 6.37 -5.78 2.05
N GLY A 138 6.08 -6.21 0.81
CA GLY A 138 6.37 -7.56 0.29
C GLY A 138 7.86 -7.96 0.16
N SER A 139 8.81 -7.03 0.28
CA SER A 139 10.25 -7.31 0.25
C SER A 139 10.99 -7.04 1.56
N GLY A 140 10.30 -6.56 2.59
CA GLY A 140 10.88 -6.19 3.86
C GLY A 140 10.73 -7.28 4.89
N ARG A 141 11.70 -8.21 4.98
CA ARG A 141 11.88 -9.01 6.20
C ARG A 141 12.06 -8.04 7.36
N ARG A 142 11.08 -7.92 8.27
CA ARG A 142 11.33 -7.32 9.58
C ARG A 142 12.23 -8.32 10.32
N PRO A 143 13.46 -7.95 10.73
CA PRO A 143 14.19 -8.76 11.69
C PRO A 143 13.35 -8.82 12.97
N CYS A 144 13.26 -10.00 13.56
CA CYS A 144 12.83 -10.16 14.94
C CYS A 144 13.74 -9.33 15.87
#